data_AF-A0A933AP35-F1
#
_entry.id   AF-A0A933AP35-F1
#
_cell.length_a   1.000
_cell.length_b   1.000
_cell.length_c   1.000
_cell.angle_alpha   90.00
_cell.angle_beta   90.00
_cell.angle_gamma   90.00
#
_symmetry.space_group_name_H-M   'P 1'
#
loop_
_entity.id
_entity.type
_entity.pdbx_description
1 polymer ?
#
loop_
_entity_poly.entity_id
_entity_poly.type
_entity_poly.pdbx_seq_one_letter_code
_entity_poly.pdbx_strand_id
1 'polypeptide(L)'
;MLIDVHVHVSRPEHERPWVLEFIRDEYKGDIWALVQEVLTPAGLRPFLQQNGIDWAVALAEVNPVTTGNTPNEYVADLCAQANALPDPPAGPRGRLL
;
A
#
# COMPACT_ATOMS: atom_id res chain seq x y z
N MET A 1 0.12 -6.00 19.35
CA MET A 1 0.50 -4.82 18.56
C MET A 1 1.60 -5.23 17.61
N LEU A 2 1.29 -5.36 16.33
CA LEU A 2 2.22 -5.64 15.24
C LEU A 2 2.33 -4.41 14.34
N ILE A 3 3.56 -4.00 14.03
CA ILE A 3 3.84 -2.85 13.19
C ILE A 3 4.65 -3.34 11.99
N ASP A 4 4.15 -3.09 10.78
CA ASP A 4 4.93 -3.20 9.56
C ASP A 4 5.61 -1.85 9.29
N VAL A 5 6.94 -1.84 9.26
CA VAL A 5 7.70 -0.59 9.10
C VAL A 5 8.07 -0.31 7.65
N HIS A 6 7.65 -1.15 6.69
CA HIS A 6 8.06 -1.02 5.30
C HIS A 6 6.95 -1.46 4.34
N VAL A 7 6.03 -0.55 4.01
CA VAL A 7 5.02 -0.77 2.98
C VAL A 7 5.12 0.31 1.89
N HIS A 8 5.36 -0.11 0.65
CA HIS A 8 5.20 0.79 -0.50
C HIS A 8 3.75 0.72 -1.01
N VAL A 9 3.18 1.88 -1.32
CA VAL A 9 1.77 2.04 -1.72
C VAL A 9 1.65 2.57 -3.15
N SER A 10 2.68 2.34 -3.96
CA SER A 10 2.75 2.79 -5.34
C SER A 10 1.70 2.10 -6.23
N ARG A 11 1.24 2.82 -7.26
CA ARG A 11 0.29 2.32 -8.25
C ARG A 11 0.97 2.29 -9.62
N PRO A 12 0.40 1.63 -10.65
CA PRO A 12 1.06 1.49 -11.94
C PRO A 12 1.54 2.80 -12.56
N GLU A 13 0.78 3.88 -12.37
CA GLU A 13 1.11 5.24 -12.79
C GLU A 13 2.38 5.84 -12.13
N HIS A 14 2.85 5.28 -11.02
CA HIS A 14 4.05 5.71 -10.31
C HIS A 14 5.31 4.93 -10.70
N GLU A 15 5.15 3.80 -11.38
CA GLU A 15 6.23 2.85 -11.63
C GLU A 15 6.77 2.94 -13.06
N ARG A 16 8.03 2.55 -13.23
CA ARG A 16 8.61 2.36 -14.55
C ARG A 16 8.00 1.14 -15.24
N PRO A 17 7.86 1.13 -16.58
CA PRO A 17 7.29 0.00 -17.31
C PRO A 17 7.96 -1.35 -17.00
N TRP A 18 9.29 -1.36 -16.86
CA TRP A 18 10.02 -2.60 -16.56
C TRP A 18 9.69 -3.17 -15.18
N VAL A 19 9.36 -2.33 -14.19
CA VAL A 19 8.93 -2.79 -12.86
C VAL A 19 7.58 -3.49 -12.96
N LEU A 20 6.66 -2.91 -13.74
CA LEU A 20 5.34 -3.51 -13.97
C LEU A 20 5.46 -4.86 -14.69
N GLU A 21 6.35 -4.96 -15.68
CA GLU A 21 6.67 -6.22 -16.36
C GLU A 21 7.27 -7.24 -15.38
N PHE A 22 8.27 -6.84 -14.61
CA PHE A 22 8.92 -7.70 -13.61
C PHE A 22 7.93 -8.24 -12.58
N ILE A 23 7.11 -7.37 -11.97
CA ILE A 23 6.15 -7.81 -10.95
C ILE A 23 5.09 -8.74 -11.56
N ARG A 24 4.59 -8.43 -12.77
CA ARG A 24 3.64 -9.30 -13.47
C ARG A 24 4.21 -10.70 -13.69
N ASP A 25 5.49 -10.80 -14.05
CA ASP A 25 6.11 -12.07 -14.40
C ASP A 25 6.50 -12.89 -13.15
N GLU A 26 6.87 -12.23 -12.04
CA GLU A 26 7.27 -12.89 -10.79
C GLU A 26 6.09 -13.22 -9.86
N TYR A 27 5.01 -12.43 -9.90
CA TYR A 27 3.89 -12.61 -9.00
C TYR A 27 3.03 -13.81 -9.39
N LYS A 28 2.82 -14.73 -8.45
CA LYS A 28 1.96 -15.91 -8.64
C LYS A 28 0.49 -15.54 -8.42
N GLY A 29 -0.13 -14.90 -9.42
CA GLY A 29 -1.54 -14.53 -9.41
C GLY A 29 -1.81 -13.34 -10.31
N ASP A 30 -2.98 -12.72 -10.16
CA ASP A 30 -3.29 -11.46 -10.82
C ASP A 30 -2.87 -10.29 -9.93
N ILE A 31 -1.67 -9.77 -10.16
CA ILE A 31 -1.16 -8.63 -9.40
C ILE A 31 -2.03 -7.38 -9.60
N TRP A 32 -2.60 -7.19 -10.78
CA TRP A 32 -3.36 -5.97 -11.08
C TRP A 32 -4.71 -5.98 -10.38
N ALA A 33 -5.36 -7.14 -10.28
CA ALA A 33 -6.54 -7.31 -9.45
C ALA A 33 -6.21 -7.02 -7.97
N LEU A 34 -5.09 -7.55 -7.44
CA LEU A 34 -4.67 -7.28 -6.07
C LEU A 34 -4.42 -5.79 -5.81
N VAL A 35 -3.69 -5.12 -6.70
CA VAL A 35 -3.39 -3.68 -6.58
C VAL A 35 -4.67 -2.85 -6.62
N GLN A 36 -5.62 -3.18 -7.51
CA GLN A 36 -6.90 -2.48 -7.60
C GLN A 36 -7.75 -2.65 -6.34
N GLU A 37 -7.74 -3.84 -5.75
CA GLU A 37 -8.48 -4.14 -4.52
C GLU A 37 -7.81 -3.47 -3.30
N VAL A 38 -6.51 -3.71 -3.10
CA VAL A 38 -5.80 -3.41 -1.86
C VAL A 38 -5.27 -1.98 -1.81
N LEU A 39 -4.68 -1.44 -2.88
CA LEU A 39 -4.02 -0.12 -2.84
C LEU A 39 -5.02 1.03 -3.04
N THR A 40 -6.08 1.01 -2.23
CA THR A 40 -7.09 2.06 -2.08
C THR A 40 -7.25 2.39 -0.60
N PRO A 41 -7.73 3.59 -0.23
CA PRO A 41 -7.96 3.93 1.17
C PRO A 41 -8.84 2.90 1.91
N ALA A 42 -9.83 2.34 1.22
CA ALA A 42 -10.79 1.38 1.77
C ALA A 42 -10.30 -0.08 1.73
N GLY A 43 -9.42 -0.43 0.81
CA GLY A 43 -8.88 -1.79 0.67
C GLY A 43 -7.67 -2.07 1.56
N LEU A 44 -6.82 -1.06 1.75
CA LEU A 44 -5.52 -1.25 2.42
C LEU A 44 -5.70 -1.60 3.90
N ARG A 45 -6.62 -0.94 4.60
CA ARG A 45 -6.86 -1.20 6.03
C ARG A 45 -7.36 -2.63 6.28
N PRO A 46 -8.44 -3.11 5.63
CA PRO A 46 -8.86 -4.51 5.78
C PRO A 46 -7.76 -5.51 5.47
N PHE A 47 -6.96 -5.26 4.43
CA PHE A 47 -5.85 -6.14 4.07
C PHE A 47 -4.80 -6.23 5.19
N LEU A 48 -4.40 -5.11 5.78
CA LEU A 48 -3.49 -5.08 6.93
C LEU A 48 -4.10 -5.81 8.15
N GLN A 49 -5.38 -5.57 8.42
CA GLN A 49 -6.10 -6.18 9.54
C GLN A 49 -6.16 -7.71 9.43
N GLN A 50 -6.47 -8.22 8.24
CA GLN A 50 -6.50 -9.66 7.96
C GLN A 50 -5.14 -10.32 8.16
N ASN A 51 -4.05 -9.58 7.98
CA ASN A 51 -2.68 -10.03 8.21
C ASN A 51 -2.16 -9.76 9.63
N GLY A 52 -3.03 -9.35 10.56
CA GLY A 52 -2.66 -9.15 11.96
C GLY A 52 -1.94 -7.83 12.25
N ILE A 53 -1.87 -6.91 11.29
CA ILE A 53 -1.09 -5.66 11.39
C ILE A 53 -1.93 -4.55 12.04
N ASP A 54 -1.42 -3.97 13.12
CA ASP A 54 -2.06 -2.84 13.81
C ASP A 54 -1.72 -1.51 13.15
N TRP A 55 -0.47 -1.36 12.70
CA TRP A 55 0.06 -0.16 12.05
C TRP A 55 0.99 -0.54 10.91
N ALA A 56 0.94 0.23 9.82
CA ALA A 56 1.90 0.14 8.72
C ALA A 56 2.49 1.53 8.43
N VAL A 57 3.79 1.60 8.19
CA VAL A 57 4.46 2.81 7.69
C VAL A 57 4.39 2.80 6.17
N ALA A 58 3.64 3.74 5.60
CA ALA A 58 3.52 3.89 4.15
C ALA A 58 4.67 4.74 3.62
N LEU A 59 5.40 4.21 2.65
CA LEU A 59 6.60 4.84 2.12
C LEU A 59 6.36 5.41 0.73
N ALA A 60 6.73 6.68 0.57
CA ALA A 60 6.98 7.27 -0.74
C ALA A 60 8.13 6.56 -1.43
N GLU A 61 8.14 6.62 -2.76
CA GLU A 61 9.21 6.09 -3.59
C GLU A 61 9.81 7.25 -4.37
N VAL A 62 11.13 7.43 -4.31
CA VAL A 62 11.85 8.55 -4.95
C VAL A 62 13.08 8.02 -5.67
N ASN A 63 12.84 7.08 -6.58
CA ASN A 63 13.86 6.37 -7.34
C ASN A 63 13.56 6.47 -8.84
N PRO A 64 13.54 7.68 -9.41
CA PRO A 64 12.98 7.92 -10.74
C PRO A 64 13.73 7.20 -11.85
N VAL A 65 15.01 6.85 -11.66
CA VAL A 65 15.82 6.13 -12.66
C VAL A 65 15.54 4.63 -12.63
N THR A 66 15.39 4.05 -11.44
CA THR A 66 15.28 2.60 -11.24
C THR A 66 13.83 2.18 -11.17
N THR A 67 13.12 2.44 -10.07
CA THR A 67 11.79 1.87 -9.83
C THR A 67 10.67 2.79 -10.28
N GLY A 68 10.66 4.03 -9.82
CA GLY A 68 9.54 4.93 -10.04
C GLY A 68 9.58 6.16 -9.15
N ASN A 69 8.46 6.86 -9.09
CA ASN A 69 8.28 8.00 -8.20
C ASN A 69 6.84 8.04 -7.68
N THR A 70 6.68 7.77 -6.38
CA THR A 70 5.44 7.96 -5.64
C THR A 70 5.62 9.16 -4.69
N PRO A 71 4.96 10.30 -4.93
CA PRO A 71 5.14 11.51 -4.14
C PRO A 71 4.72 11.36 -2.67
N ASN A 72 5.34 12.12 -1.76
CA ASN A 72 4.96 12.12 -0.34
C ASN A 72 3.52 12.61 -0.13
N GLU A 73 3.07 13.57 -0.94
CA GLU A 73 1.72 14.12 -0.89
C GLU A 73 0.68 13.05 -1.19
N TYR A 74 0.95 12.20 -2.18
CA TYR A 74 0.09 11.06 -2.50
C TYR A 74 -0.01 10.08 -1.31
N VAL A 75 1.12 9.77 -0.68
CA VAL A 75 1.15 8.86 0.48
C VAL A 75 0.41 9.46 1.66
N ALA A 76 0.65 10.74 1.97
CA ALA A 76 -0.03 11.45 3.04
C ALA A 76 -1.56 11.48 2.84
N ASP A 77 -2.02 11.76 1.62
CA ASP A 77 -3.44 11.77 1.27
C ASP A 77 -4.07 10.38 1.40
N LEU A 78 -3.37 9.32 0.98
CA LEU A 78 -3.82 7.93 1.15
C LEU A 78 -3.94 7.59 2.63
N CYS A 79 -2.92 7.88 3.44
CA CYS A 79 -2.92 7.63 4.88
C CYS A 79 -4.06 8.38 5.58
N ALA A 80 -4.28 9.65 5.24
CA ALA A 80 -5.36 10.46 5.81
C ALA A 80 -6.74 9.87 5.49
N GLN A 81 -6.98 9.52 4.23
CA GLN A 81 -8.26 8.94 3.79
C GLN A 81 -8.51 7.57 4.41
N ALA A 82 -7.50 6.71 4.48
CA ALA A 82 -7.61 5.40 5.09
C ALA A 82 -7.88 5.51 6.60
N ASN A 83 -7.14 6.37 7.30
CA ASN A 83 -7.29 6.57 8.75
C ASN A 83 -8.59 7.30 9.14
N ALA A 84 -9.27 7.96 8.20
CA ALA A 84 -10.60 8.52 8.43
C ALA A 84 -11.69 7.44 8.54
N LEU A 85 -11.42 6.20 8.09
CA LEU A 85 -12.33 5.07 8.25
C LEU A 85 -12.37 4.65 9.74
N PRO A 86 -13.53 4.19 10.25
CA PRO A 86 -13.65 3.76 11.64
C PRO A 86 -12.75 2.56 11.94
N ASP A 87 -12.25 2.46 13.17
CA ASP A 87 -11.56 1.26 13.64
C ASP A 87 -12.56 0.09 13.84
N PRO A 88 -12.10 -1.15 13.68
CA PRO A 88 -12.91 -2.30 14.07
C PRO A 88 -13.12 -2.31 15.60
N PRO A 89 -14.21 -2.93 16.08
CA PRO A 89 -14.52 -2.99 17.51
C PRO A 89 -13.50 -3.80 18.32
N ALA A 90 -12.79 -4.73 17.68
CA ALA A 90 -11.72 -5.53 18.25
C ALA A 90 -10.75 -6.00 17.16
N GLY A 91 -9.55 -6.42 17.56
CA GLY A 91 -8.51 -6.90 16.65
C GLY A 91 -7.58 -5.80 16.13
N PRO A 92 -6.73 -6.14 15.14
CA PRO A 92 -5.79 -5.20 14.56
C PRO A 92 -6.51 -4.03 13.90
N ARG A 93 -5.94 -2.83 13.96
CA ARG A 93 -6.56 -1.63 13.38
C ARG A 93 -6.14 -1.39 11.93
N GLY A 94 -4.99 -1.90 11.49
CA GLY A 94 -4.43 -1.62 10.16
C GLY A 94 -4.34 -0.13 9.84
N ARG A 95 -3.95 0.71 10.80
CA ARG A 95 -3.78 2.15 10.57
C ARG A 95 -2.47 2.42 9.83
N LEU A 96 -2.39 3.57 9.17
CA LEU A 96 -1.20 3.97 8.42
C LEU A 96 -0.49 5.16 9.10
N LEU A 97 0.84 5.16 9.04
CA LEU A 97 1.71 6.27 9.37
C LEU A 97 2.34 6.82 8.09
#